data_AF-A0A1R2CYB9-F1
#
_entry.id   AF-A0A1R2CYB9-F1
#
_cell.length_a   1.000
_cell.length_b   1.000
_cell.length_c   1.000
_cell.angle_alpha   90.00
_cell.angle_beta   90.00
_cell.angle_gamma   90.00
#
_symmetry.space_group_name_H-M   'P 1'
#
loop_
_entity.id
_entity.type
_entity.pdbx_description
1 polymer ?
#
loop_
_entity_poly.entity_id
_entity_poly.type
_entity_poly.pdbx_seq_one_letter_code
_entity_poly.pdbx_strand_id
1 'polypeptide(L)'
;MSDAPSIKKSGKTGKRKKSSSPKSGKSPKSKGSSEPTSPKGDPPMTEIAGNSCFRHHKEVKYFCELHEEVLCDDCLTTAPYTTSQTKICKIEEAYRKRFASTYQLLNSHIFPKRDQLKSQIGKINSKLDEVRAAKGLIEKDMKTEFSAMNERLNSSFGTKVALLEYDVLELQSDLDRIDYVINNIHGANSDITGFLSKYTEIRDTTDLILAKPFRTEIDVDSNSLPKELIEIRENVVQYPALKNLLETKDEIIWKLTHEGVSTCKVDENTQKELAEWAKLTEKFSSELARYRMICEYCGIPLDNISVNTNCSRNSGNRHYFNKVN
;
A
#
# COMPACT_ATOMS: atom_id res chain seq x y z
N MET A 1 46.40 41.42 -12.66
CA MET A 1 46.19 41.45 -14.12
C MET A 1 45.42 40.21 -14.51
N SER A 2 44.51 40.34 -15.47
CA SER A 2 43.62 39.33 -16.04
C SER A 2 42.24 39.16 -15.37
N ASP A 3 41.46 40.24 -15.51
CA ASP A 3 40.12 40.34 -16.08
C ASP A 3 39.04 39.26 -15.82
N ALA A 4 37.95 39.77 -15.24
CA ALA A 4 36.61 39.20 -15.23
C ALA A 4 35.95 39.21 -16.61
N PRO A 5 34.82 38.49 -16.75
CA PRO A 5 33.71 39.07 -17.49
C PRO A 5 32.39 39.08 -16.71
N SER A 6 31.80 40.26 -16.81
CA SER A 6 30.45 40.69 -16.46
C SER A 6 29.37 39.90 -17.20
N ILE A 7 28.36 39.39 -16.49
CA ILE A 7 27.10 38.95 -17.09
C ILE A 7 25.96 39.82 -16.58
N LYS A 8 25.35 40.52 -17.56
CA LYS A 8 24.25 41.46 -17.45
C LYS A 8 22.95 40.80 -17.00
N LYS A 9 22.25 41.50 -16.11
CA LYS A 9 20.81 41.36 -15.84
C LYS A 9 20.02 41.71 -17.11
N SER A 10 18.99 40.90 -17.42
CA SER A 10 17.79 41.38 -18.10
C SER A 10 16.57 40.79 -17.41
N GLY A 11 15.74 41.69 -16.89
CA GLY A 11 14.49 41.34 -16.25
C GLY A 11 13.49 40.84 -17.28
N LYS A 12 12.63 39.91 -16.84
CA LYS A 12 11.37 39.67 -17.53
C LYS A 12 10.25 39.61 -16.50
N THR A 13 9.39 40.59 -16.69
CA THR A 13 8.14 40.91 -16.02
C THR A 13 7.21 39.72 -15.85
N GLY A 14 6.55 39.69 -14.70
CA GLY A 14 5.60 38.68 -14.31
C GLY A 14 4.40 38.56 -15.24
N LYS A 15 3.97 37.31 -15.44
CA LYS A 15 2.58 36.97 -15.69
C LYS A 15 2.16 35.97 -14.62
N ARG A 16 1.45 36.50 -13.62
CA ARG A 16 0.71 35.78 -12.59
C ARG A 16 -0.31 34.88 -13.31
N LYS A 17 0.05 33.62 -13.58
CA LYS A 17 -0.89 32.60 -14.05
C LYS A 17 -1.79 32.25 -12.87
N LYS A 18 -3.06 32.62 -12.96
CA LYS A 18 -4.14 32.09 -12.12
C LYS A 18 -4.03 30.57 -12.12
N SER A 19 -3.78 30.00 -10.94
CA SER A 19 -3.93 28.58 -10.64
C SER A 19 -5.40 28.21 -10.85
N SER A 20 -5.72 27.76 -12.06
CA SER A 20 -6.94 27.00 -12.29
C SER A 20 -6.82 25.70 -11.52
N SER A 21 -7.60 25.58 -10.46
CA SER A 21 -7.92 24.32 -9.78
C SER A 21 -8.16 23.22 -10.81
N PRO A 22 -7.69 21.99 -10.59
CA PRO A 22 -8.02 20.88 -11.47
C PRO A 22 -9.52 20.64 -11.37
N LYS A 23 -10.27 21.10 -12.37
CA LYS A 23 -11.63 20.63 -12.63
C LYS A 23 -11.53 19.12 -12.68
N SER A 24 -12.16 18.47 -11.70
CA SER A 24 -12.59 17.08 -11.71
C SER A 24 -12.91 16.67 -13.15
N GLY A 25 -12.00 15.92 -13.76
CA GLY A 25 -12.23 15.30 -15.05
C GLY A 25 -13.43 14.39 -14.87
N LYS A 26 -14.59 14.86 -15.30
CA LYS A 26 -15.73 14.00 -15.62
C LYS A 26 -15.17 12.97 -16.59
N SER A 27 -15.00 11.75 -16.09
CA SER A 27 -14.74 10.57 -16.89
C SER A 27 -15.69 10.63 -18.09
N PRO A 28 -15.18 10.48 -19.33
CA PRO A 28 -16.07 10.33 -20.46
C PRO A 28 -16.92 9.10 -20.18
N LYS A 29 -18.23 9.33 -20.03
CA LYS A 29 -19.26 8.29 -20.01
C LYS A 29 -19.00 7.45 -21.26
N SER A 30 -18.46 6.25 -21.06
CA SER A 30 -18.29 5.22 -22.07
C SER A 30 -19.68 4.79 -22.55
N LYS A 31 -20.29 5.59 -23.44
CA LYS A 31 -21.30 5.11 -24.39
C LYS A 31 -20.56 4.46 -25.55
N GLY A 32 -19.83 3.40 -25.25
CA GLY A 32 -19.44 2.38 -26.20
C GLY A 32 -20.40 1.24 -26.03
N SER A 33 -21.64 1.43 -26.49
CA SER A 33 -22.53 0.31 -26.81
C SER A 33 -21.87 -0.45 -27.95
N SER A 34 -20.99 -1.39 -27.62
CA SER A 34 -20.72 -2.51 -28.50
C SER A 34 -22.00 -3.31 -28.54
N GLU A 35 -22.87 -2.92 -29.47
CA GLU A 35 -23.85 -3.83 -30.06
C GLU A 35 -23.13 -5.15 -30.31
N PRO A 36 -23.66 -6.29 -29.84
CA PRO A 36 -23.17 -7.57 -30.30
C PRO A 36 -23.45 -7.57 -31.80
N THR A 37 -22.40 -7.40 -32.60
CA THR A 37 -22.40 -7.62 -34.03
C THR A 37 -23.06 -8.97 -34.22
N SER A 38 -24.31 -8.94 -34.66
CA SER A 38 -25.07 -10.15 -34.95
C SER A 38 -24.23 -10.98 -35.90
N PRO A 39 -24.06 -12.28 -35.67
CA PRO A 39 -23.30 -13.12 -36.58
C PRO A 39 -23.90 -12.94 -37.97
N LYS A 40 -23.06 -12.42 -38.89
CA LYS A 40 -23.37 -12.35 -40.31
C LYS A 40 -23.89 -13.72 -40.72
N GLY A 41 -25.05 -13.69 -41.36
CA GLY A 41 -25.95 -14.82 -41.57
C GLY A 41 -25.24 -16.13 -41.80
N ASP A 42 -25.75 -17.16 -41.11
CA ASP A 42 -25.45 -18.54 -41.45
C ASP A 42 -25.55 -18.69 -42.97
N PRO A 43 -24.54 -19.29 -43.62
CA PRO A 43 -24.69 -19.63 -45.03
C PRO A 43 -25.99 -20.44 -45.17
N PRO A 44 -26.80 -20.21 -46.22
CA PRO A 44 -27.97 -21.03 -46.46
C PRO A 44 -27.48 -22.47 -46.42
N MET A 45 -27.95 -23.23 -45.44
CA MET A 45 -27.86 -24.68 -45.44
C MET A 45 -28.53 -25.09 -46.74
N THR A 46 -27.74 -25.25 -47.80
CA THR A 46 -28.11 -26.01 -48.97
C THR A 46 -28.69 -27.29 -48.42
N GLU A 47 -30.00 -27.47 -48.57
CA GLU A 47 -30.70 -28.71 -48.26
C GLU A 47 -29.93 -29.82 -49.00
N ILE A 48 -29.04 -30.50 -48.27
CA ILE A 48 -28.24 -31.57 -48.85
C ILE A 48 -29.24 -32.66 -49.18
N ALA A 49 -29.40 -32.85 -50.48
CA ALA A 49 -30.24 -33.82 -51.16
C ALA A 49 -30.51 -35.06 -50.31
N GLY A 50 -31.78 -35.22 -49.96
CA GLY A 50 -32.27 -36.28 -49.08
C GLY A 50 -31.95 -37.67 -49.58
N ASN A 51 -31.75 -38.60 -48.63
CA ASN A 51 -31.80 -40.06 -48.66
C ASN A 51 -31.42 -40.81 -49.96
N SER A 52 -30.73 -40.18 -50.89
CA SER A 52 -30.47 -40.68 -52.24
C SER A 52 -28.97 -40.83 -52.46
N CYS A 53 -28.61 -41.94 -53.06
CA CYS A 53 -27.23 -42.28 -53.37
C CYS A 53 -26.71 -41.32 -54.43
N PHE A 54 -25.54 -40.73 -54.19
CA PHE A 54 -24.91 -39.77 -55.08
C PHE A 54 -24.68 -40.31 -56.51
N ARG A 55 -24.46 -41.63 -56.67
CA ARG A 55 -24.13 -42.26 -57.97
C ARG A 55 -25.35 -42.69 -58.78
N HIS A 56 -26.42 -43.11 -58.11
CA HIS A 56 -27.57 -43.75 -58.76
C HIS A 56 -28.88 -42.99 -58.53
N HIS A 57 -28.88 -41.93 -57.70
CA HIS A 57 -30.05 -41.17 -57.29
C HIS A 57 -31.20 -42.03 -56.71
N LYS A 58 -30.86 -43.22 -56.18
CA LYS A 58 -31.79 -44.18 -55.54
C LYS A 58 -31.67 -44.12 -54.03
N GLU A 59 -32.68 -44.58 -53.31
CA GLU A 59 -32.69 -44.61 -51.84
C GLU A 59 -31.47 -45.33 -51.25
N VAL A 60 -30.82 -44.69 -50.28
CA VAL A 60 -29.69 -45.24 -49.53
C VAL A 60 -30.20 -46.18 -48.45
N LYS A 61 -29.70 -47.42 -48.43
CA LYS A 61 -30.08 -48.44 -47.43
C LYS A 61 -28.91 -49.00 -46.63
N TYR A 62 -27.70 -48.88 -47.14
CA TYR A 62 -26.51 -49.51 -46.55
C TYR A 62 -25.40 -48.50 -46.32
N PHE A 63 -24.46 -48.88 -45.46
CA PHE A 63 -23.24 -48.14 -45.18
C PHE A 63 -22.03 -49.08 -45.24
N CYS A 64 -20.98 -48.66 -45.94
CA CYS A 64 -19.72 -49.39 -46.02
C CYS A 64 -18.79 -48.92 -44.90
N GLU A 65 -18.46 -49.78 -43.93
CA GLU A 65 -17.57 -49.39 -42.82
C GLU A 65 -16.14 -49.07 -43.27
N LEU A 66 -15.65 -49.69 -44.35
CA LEU A 66 -14.28 -49.53 -44.84
C LEU A 66 -14.05 -48.20 -45.57
N HIS A 67 -15.01 -47.81 -46.42
CA HIS A 67 -14.91 -46.61 -47.26
C HIS A 67 -15.61 -45.39 -46.64
N GLU A 68 -16.36 -45.58 -45.55
CA GLU A 68 -17.18 -44.55 -44.90
C GLU A 68 -18.24 -43.91 -45.81
N GLU A 69 -18.75 -44.68 -46.77
CA GLU A 69 -19.71 -44.22 -47.77
C GLU A 69 -21.10 -44.84 -47.58
N VAL A 70 -22.11 -44.07 -47.95
CA VAL A 70 -23.52 -44.48 -47.99
C VAL A 70 -23.86 -45.12 -49.35
N LEU A 71 -24.55 -46.26 -49.34
CA LEU A 71 -24.79 -47.09 -50.52
C LEU A 71 -26.30 -47.37 -50.74
N CYS A 72 -26.75 -47.36 -52.00
CA CYS A 72 -28.02 -47.94 -52.42
C CYS A 72 -27.83 -49.41 -52.90
N ASP A 73 -28.92 -50.08 -53.26
CA ASP A 73 -28.90 -51.47 -53.75
C ASP A 73 -27.98 -51.65 -55.00
N ASP A 74 -27.99 -50.71 -55.94
CA ASP A 74 -27.17 -50.77 -57.17
C ASP A 74 -25.66 -50.69 -56.88
N CYS A 75 -25.26 -49.91 -55.86
CA CYS A 75 -23.86 -49.80 -55.47
C CYS A 75 -23.28 -51.15 -55.06
N LEU A 76 -24.08 -52.05 -54.47
CA LEU A 76 -23.60 -53.37 -54.03
C LEU A 76 -23.20 -54.26 -55.21
N THR A 77 -23.76 -54.04 -56.39
CA THR A 77 -23.45 -54.80 -57.61
C THR A 77 -22.25 -54.26 -58.37
N THR A 78 -21.84 -53.03 -58.06
CA THR A 78 -20.74 -52.34 -58.75
C THR A 78 -19.43 -52.59 -57.98
N ALA A 79 -18.35 -52.96 -58.68
CA ALA A 79 -17.02 -53.00 -58.08
C ALA A 79 -16.68 -51.59 -57.51
N PRO A 80 -16.12 -51.48 -56.29
CA PRO A 80 -15.33 -52.48 -55.58
C PRO A 80 -16.09 -53.28 -54.49
N TYR A 81 -17.39 -53.05 -54.29
CA TYR A 81 -18.10 -53.61 -53.13
C TYR A 81 -18.46 -55.11 -53.28
N THR A 82 -18.35 -55.65 -54.50
CA THR A 82 -18.57 -57.07 -54.83
C THR A 82 -17.38 -57.97 -54.48
N THR A 83 -16.16 -57.40 -54.43
CA THR A 83 -14.95 -58.14 -54.07
C THR A 83 -14.85 -58.31 -52.56
N SER A 84 -14.81 -59.56 -52.13
CA SER A 84 -15.01 -60.03 -50.75
C SER A 84 -13.97 -59.49 -49.77
N GLN A 85 -14.34 -58.47 -49.01
CA GLN A 85 -13.85 -58.14 -47.66
C GLN A 85 -14.47 -56.85 -47.07
N THR A 86 -15.35 -56.15 -47.80
CA THR A 86 -16.01 -54.95 -47.27
C THR A 86 -17.11 -55.32 -46.27
N LYS A 87 -17.06 -54.75 -45.07
CA LYS A 87 -18.12 -54.91 -44.07
C LYS A 87 -19.23 -53.88 -44.35
N ILE A 88 -20.32 -54.37 -44.90
CA ILE A 88 -21.51 -53.59 -45.24
C ILE A 88 -22.60 -53.88 -44.21
N CYS A 89 -23.24 -52.84 -43.70
CA CYS A 89 -24.32 -52.95 -42.71
C CYS A 89 -25.49 -52.05 -43.11
N LYS A 90 -26.65 -52.25 -42.47
CA LYS A 90 -27.82 -51.38 -42.66
C LYS A 90 -27.50 -49.98 -42.14
N ILE A 91 -28.00 -48.96 -42.82
CA ILE A 91 -27.71 -47.57 -42.47
C ILE A 91 -28.14 -47.23 -41.03
N GLU A 92 -29.23 -47.80 -40.53
CA GLU A 92 -29.71 -47.57 -39.16
C GLU A 92 -28.76 -48.13 -38.10
N GLU A 93 -28.15 -49.30 -38.37
CA GLU A 93 -27.17 -49.93 -37.47
C GLU A 93 -25.87 -49.12 -37.44
N ALA A 94 -25.38 -48.70 -38.61
CA ALA A 94 -24.20 -47.84 -38.73
C ALA A 94 -24.42 -46.50 -38.00
N TYR A 95 -25.58 -45.88 -38.22
CA TYR A 95 -25.97 -44.64 -37.56
C TYR A 95 -25.97 -44.80 -36.04
N ARG A 96 -26.67 -45.82 -35.50
CA ARG A 96 -26.73 -46.06 -34.05
C ARG A 96 -25.33 -46.26 -33.46
N LYS A 97 -24.49 -47.06 -34.11
CA LYS A 97 -23.11 -47.34 -33.64
C LYS A 97 -22.24 -46.08 -33.65
N ARG A 98 -22.23 -45.32 -34.74
CA ARG A 98 -21.43 -44.08 -34.85
C ARG A 98 -21.96 -43.00 -33.92
N PHE A 99 -23.28 -42.79 -33.88
CA PHE A 99 -23.91 -41.85 -32.96
C PHE A 99 -23.57 -42.17 -31.51
N ALA A 100 -23.71 -43.43 -31.08
CA ALA A 100 -23.37 -43.85 -29.72
C ALA A 100 -21.89 -43.61 -29.40
N SER A 101 -20.97 -43.95 -30.31
CA SER A 101 -19.53 -43.71 -30.15
C SER A 101 -19.19 -42.22 -30.04
N THR A 102 -19.72 -41.39 -30.95
CA THR A 102 -19.52 -39.94 -30.90
C THR A 102 -20.15 -39.32 -29.66
N TYR A 103 -21.35 -39.76 -29.28
CA TYR A 103 -22.02 -39.32 -28.07
C TYR A 103 -21.24 -39.71 -26.81
N GLN A 104 -20.67 -40.90 -26.77
CA GLN A 104 -19.76 -41.32 -25.70
C GLN A 104 -18.53 -40.42 -25.64
N LEU A 105 -17.86 -40.15 -26.77
CA LEU A 105 -16.68 -39.27 -26.82
C LEU A 105 -16.99 -37.84 -26.35
N LEU A 106 -18.15 -37.31 -26.75
CA LEU A 106 -18.63 -36.00 -26.30
C LEU A 106 -18.80 -35.96 -24.78
N ASN A 107 -19.46 -36.97 -24.22
CA ASN A 107 -19.74 -37.05 -22.79
C ASN A 107 -18.49 -37.37 -21.95
N SER A 108 -17.60 -38.24 -22.41
CA SER A 108 -16.44 -38.69 -21.62
C SER A 108 -15.26 -37.72 -21.70
N HIS A 109 -15.11 -36.95 -22.79
CA HIS A 109 -13.94 -36.09 -22.99
C HIS A 109 -14.29 -34.62 -23.22
N ILE A 110 -15.21 -34.33 -24.14
CA ILE A 110 -15.42 -32.95 -24.59
C ILE A 110 -16.15 -32.12 -23.53
N PHE A 111 -17.23 -32.64 -22.93
CA PHE A 111 -17.94 -31.91 -21.87
C PHE A 111 -17.10 -31.71 -20.60
N PRO A 112 -16.40 -32.71 -20.07
CA PRO A 112 -15.49 -32.50 -18.94
C PRO A 112 -14.39 -31.48 -19.24
N LYS A 113 -13.78 -31.53 -20.44
CA LYS A 113 -12.76 -30.55 -20.84
C LYS A 113 -13.34 -29.13 -20.93
N ARG A 114 -14.55 -28.97 -21.47
CA ARG A 114 -15.25 -27.67 -21.49
C ARG A 114 -15.45 -27.13 -20.07
N ASP A 115 -15.88 -27.98 -19.14
CA ASP A 115 -16.17 -27.57 -17.76
C ASP A 115 -14.87 -27.26 -16.99
N GLN A 116 -13.79 -28.00 -17.24
CA GLN A 116 -12.44 -27.67 -16.76
C GLN A 116 -11.97 -26.30 -17.28
N LEU A 117 -12.13 -26.02 -18.58
CA LEU A 117 -11.77 -24.72 -19.16
C LEU A 117 -12.58 -23.58 -18.56
N LYS A 118 -13.90 -23.77 -18.34
CA LYS A 118 -14.75 -22.80 -17.65
C LYS A 118 -14.27 -22.54 -16.23
N SER A 119 -13.91 -23.58 -15.47
CA SER A 119 -13.35 -23.43 -14.12
C SER A 119 -12.01 -22.68 -14.14
N GLN A 120 -11.13 -22.98 -15.10
CA GLN A 120 -9.86 -22.27 -15.25
C GLN A 120 -10.05 -20.79 -15.60
N ILE A 121 -10.98 -20.45 -16.49
CA ILE A 121 -11.36 -19.06 -16.78
C ILE A 121 -11.80 -18.35 -15.49
N GLY A 122 -12.63 -19.01 -14.67
CA GLY A 122 -13.05 -18.47 -13.36
C GLY A 122 -11.87 -18.19 -12.42
N LYS A 123 -10.92 -19.12 -12.30
CA LYS A 123 -9.71 -18.96 -11.48
C LYS A 123 -8.83 -17.80 -11.97
N ILE A 124 -8.63 -17.69 -13.28
CA ILE A 124 -7.85 -16.61 -13.90
C ILE A 124 -8.51 -15.26 -13.64
N ASN A 125 -9.84 -15.16 -13.81
CA ASN A 125 -10.58 -13.93 -13.52
C ASN A 125 -10.46 -13.52 -12.04
N SER A 126 -10.58 -14.46 -11.11
CA SER A 126 -10.36 -14.18 -9.68
C SER A 126 -8.95 -13.64 -9.42
N LYS A 127 -7.92 -14.24 -10.03
CA LYS A 127 -6.53 -13.75 -9.90
C LYS A 127 -6.34 -12.37 -10.51
N LEU A 128 -7.01 -12.09 -11.62
CA LEU A 128 -6.99 -10.79 -12.27
C LEU A 128 -7.59 -9.73 -11.34
N ASP A 129 -8.70 -10.03 -10.67
CA ASP A 129 -9.33 -9.14 -9.70
C ASP A 129 -8.48 -8.93 -8.44
N GLU A 130 -7.80 -9.97 -7.93
CA GLU A 130 -6.81 -9.83 -6.84
C GLU A 130 -5.67 -8.86 -7.23
N VAL A 131 -5.12 -9.00 -8.44
CA VAL A 131 -4.05 -8.10 -8.93
C VAL A 131 -4.55 -6.67 -9.09
N ARG A 132 -5.78 -6.47 -9.59
CA ARG A 132 -6.40 -5.13 -9.67
C ARG A 132 -6.60 -4.52 -8.29
N ALA A 133 -7.06 -5.30 -7.31
CA ALA A 133 -7.24 -4.84 -5.94
C ALA A 133 -5.89 -4.45 -5.30
N ALA A 134 -4.87 -5.30 -5.45
CA ALA A 134 -3.52 -5.01 -4.96
C ALA A 134 -2.95 -3.72 -5.58
N LYS A 135 -3.11 -3.54 -6.90
CA LYS A 135 -2.74 -2.29 -7.58
C LYS A 135 -3.46 -1.08 -6.97
N GLY A 136 -4.77 -1.18 -6.76
CA GLY A 136 -5.57 -0.10 -6.19
C GLY A 136 -5.15 0.30 -4.77
N LEU A 137 -4.76 -0.68 -3.95
CA LEU A 137 -4.20 -0.42 -2.61
C LEU A 137 -2.86 0.33 -2.70
N ILE A 138 -1.92 -0.15 -3.54
CA ILE A 138 -0.62 0.50 -3.74
C ILE A 138 -0.79 1.95 -4.22
N GLU A 139 -1.67 2.19 -5.20
CA GLU A 139 -1.93 3.55 -5.71
C GLU A 139 -2.53 4.47 -4.64
N LYS A 140 -3.43 3.95 -3.79
CA LYS A 140 -4.03 4.69 -2.69
C LYS A 140 -2.98 5.05 -1.63
N ASP A 141 -2.13 4.10 -1.26
CA ASP A 141 -1.09 4.29 -0.26
C ASP A 141 -0.07 5.33 -0.74
N MET A 142 0.43 5.17 -1.98
CA MET A 142 1.31 6.17 -2.60
C MET A 142 0.70 7.57 -2.56
N LYS A 143 -0.55 7.71 -3.01
CA LYS A 143 -1.22 9.01 -3.02
C LYS A 143 -1.34 9.60 -1.62
N THR A 144 -1.67 8.79 -0.62
CA THR A 144 -1.83 9.22 0.77
C THR A 144 -0.51 9.73 1.34
N GLU A 145 0.58 8.97 1.16
CA GLU A 145 1.93 9.35 1.63
C GLU A 145 2.45 10.62 0.95
N PHE A 146 2.32 10.71 -0.38
CA PHE A 146 2.75 11.92 -1.10
C PHE A 146 1.91 13.15 -0.75
N SER A 147 0.61 12.99 -0.50
CA SER A 147 -0.24 14.08 -0.02
C SER A 147 0.22 14.57 1.35
N ALA A 148 0.48 13.66 2.29
CA ALA A 148 0.94 14.02 3.64
C ALA A 148 2.30 14.75 3.63
N MET A 149 3.27 14.26 2.84
CA MET A 149 4.56 14.95 2.65
C MET A 149 4.38 16.36 2.07
N ASN A 150 3.51 16.49 1.07
CA ASN A 150 3.26 17.78 0.43
C ASN A 150 2.53 18.76 1.36
N GLU A 151 1.63 18.28 2.22
CA GLU A 151 0.97 19.11 3.25
C GLU A 151 1.98 19.66 4.25
N ARG A 152 2.92 18.82 4.75
CA ARG A 152 3.99 19.28 5.65
C ARG A 152 4.91 20.30 5.01
N LEU A 153 5.30 20.08 3.75
CA LEU A 153 6.10 21.04 2.98
C LEU A 153 5.37 22.38 2.83
N ASN A 154 4.10 22.37 2.40
CA ASN A 154 3.33 23.59 2.21
C ASN A 154 3.07 24.33 3.53
N SER A 155 2.85 23.60 4.62
CA SER A 155 2.71 24.20 5.95
C SER A 155 4.00 24.90 6.38
N SER A 156 5.15 24.23 6.29
CA SER A 156 6.45 24.81 6.66
C SER A 156 6.80 26.01 5.78
N PHE A 157 6.58 25.88 4.46
CA PHE A 157 6.77 26.97 3.51
C PHE A 157 5.84 28.17 3.81
N GLY A 158 4.56 27.92 4.05
CA GLY A 158 3.58 28.96 4.36
C GLY A 158 3.95 29.76 5.61
N THR A 159 4.36 29.07 6.68
CA THR A 159 4.85 29.73 7.91
C THR A 159 6.06 30.62 7.64
N LYS A 160 7.04 30.13 6.89
CA LYS A 160 8.26 30.91 6.56
C LYS A 160 7.98 32.12 5.69
N VAL A 161 7.12 31.97 4.68
CA VAL A 161 6.69 33.09 3.84
C VAL A 161 5.95 34.13 4.67
N ALA A 162 5.04 33.72 5.56
CA ALA A 162 4.31 34.64 6.41
C ALA A 162 5.24 35.45 7.33
N LEU A 163 6.29 34.84 7.88
CA LEU A 163 7.30 35.54 8.67
C LEU A 163 8.05 36.58 7.83
N LEU A 164 8.50 36.21 6.63
CA LEU A 164 9.18 37.14 5.73
C LEU A 164 8.27 38.28 5.26
N GLU A 165 7.00 37.98 4.95
CA GLU A 165 6.00 39.00 4.58
C GLU A 165 5.73 39.97 5.74
N TYR A 166 5.68 39.47 6.97
CA TYR A 166 5.56 40.31 8.17
C TYR A 166 6.77 41.24 8.32
N ASP A 167 7.99 40.72 8.21
CA ASP A 167 9.22 41.53 8.30
C ASP A 167 9.26 42.60 7.19
N VAL A 168 8.84 42.26 5.96
CA VAL A 168 8.73 43.22 4.86
C VAL A 168 7.73 44.32 5.16
N LEU A 169 6.55 43.98 5.70
CA LEU A 169 5.53 44.97 6.06
C LEU A 169 6.00 45.88 7.19
N GLU A 170 6.71 45.35 8.17
CA GLU A 170 7.30 46.14 9.26
C GLU A 170 8.33 47.15 8.72
N LEU A 171 9.26 46.69 7.86
CA LEU A 171 10.25 47.55 7.23
C LEU A 171 9.61 48.61 6.32
N GLN A 172 8.56 48.26 5.58
CA GLN A 172 7.80 49.23 4.78
C GLN A 172 7.16 50.30 5.65
N SER A 173 6.55 49.93 6.77
CA SER A 173 5.97 50.90 7.70
C SER A 173 7.03 51.84 8.30
N ASP A 174 8.25 51.34 8.55
CA ASP A 174 9.34 52.19 9.06
C ASP A 174 9.86 53.14 7.96
N LEU A 175 9.95 52.68 6.71
CA LEU A 175 10.28 53.53 5.56
C LEU A 175 9.24 54.64 5.34
N ASP A 176 7.95 54.32 5.40
CA ASP A 176 6.87 55.30 5.24
C ASP A 176 6.95 56.41 6.30
N ARG A 177 7.36 56.07 7.54
CA ARG A 177 7.58 57.07 8.61
C ARG A 177 8.79 57.95 8.33
N ILE A 178 9.87 57.39 7.80
CA ILE A 178 11.06 58.15 7.39
C ILE A 178 10.69 59.12 6.25
N ASP A 179 9.99 58.63 5.24
CA ASP A 179 9.53 59.44 4.11
C ASP A 179 8.56 60.56 4.56
N TYR A 180 7.71 60.29 5.54
CA TYR A 180 6.87 61.32 6.17
C TYR A 180 7.70 62.45 6.78
N VAL A 181 8.74 62.12 7.57
CA VAL A 181 9.65 63.12 8.16
C VAL A 181 10.38 63.90 7.06
N ILE A 182 10.94 63.22 6.06
CA ILE A 182 11.65 63.83 4.93
C ILE A 182 10.74 64.82 4.19
N ASN A 183 9.51 64.43 3.88
CA ASN A 183 8.57 65.27 3.14
C ASN A 183 8.14 66.51 3.94
N ASN A 184 7.95 66.39 5.26
CA ASN A 184 7.65 67.55 6.10
C ASN A 184 8.84 68.52 6.18
N ILE A 185 10.08 68.04 6.24
CA ILE A 185 11.28 68.88 6.24
C ILE A 185 11.46 69.58 4.88
N HIS A 186 11.26 68.88 3.76
CA HIS A 186 11.37 69.51 2.44
C HIS A 186 10.30 70.60 2.23
N GLY A 187 9.07 70.39 2.73
CA GLY A 187 8.00 71.38 2.68
C GLY A 187 8.24 72.61 3.58
N ALA A 188 9.05 72.47 4.63
CA ALA A 188 9.40 73.58 5.54
C ALA A 188 10.13 74.73 4.83
N ASN A 189 10.85 74.44 3.73
CA ASN A 189 11.57 75.46 2.96
C ASN A 189 10.65 76.51 2.34
N SER A 190 9.37 76.19 2.12
CA SER A 190 8.37 77.15 1.60
C SER A 190 7.47 77.76 2.67
N ASP A 191 7.34 77.14 3.86
CA ASP A 191 6.48 77.63 4.95
C ASP A 191 7.13 77.40 6.32
N ILE A 192 7.88 78.40 6.78
CA ILE A 192 8.60 78.40 8.06
C ILE A 192 7.63 78.28 9.24
N THR A 193 6.48 78.97 9.17
CA THR A 193 5.48 78.95 10.24
C THR A 193 4.81 77.59 10.40
N GLY A 194 4.47 76.95 9.29
CA GLY A 194 3.95 75.58 9.26
C GLY A 194 4.94 74.59 9.87
N PHE A 195 6.23 74.71 9.54
CA PHE A 195 7.27 73.89 10.14
C PHE A 195 7.37 74.05 11.66
N LEU A 196 7.44 75.29 12.15
CA LEU A 196 7.55 75.56 13.59
C LEU A 196 6.35 74.96 14.36
N SER A 197 5.15 74.98 13.78
CA SER A 197 3.96 74.39 14.40
C SER A 197 4.01 72.86 14.50
N LYS A 198 4.71 72.18 13.58
CA LYS A 198 4.85 70.71 13.54
C LYS A 198 6.20 70.20 14.09
N TYR A 199 7.09 71.11 14.49
CA TYR A 199 8.47 70.76 14.85
C TYR A 199 8.54 69.68 15.93
N THR A 200 7.71 69.78 16.96
CA THR A 200 7.67 68.79 18.05
C THR A 200 7.28 67.40 17.54
N GLU A 201 6.25 67.29 16.71
CA GLU A 201 5.82 66.02 16.11
C GLU A 201 6.91 65.39 15.24
N ILE A 202 7.56 66.20 14.39
CA ILE A 202 8.65 65.76 13.51
C ILE A 202 9.84 65.27 14.34
N ARG A 203 10.23 66.04 15.37
CA ARG A 203 11.32 65.67 16.27
C ARG A 203 11.00 64.36 17.01
N ASP A 204 9.82 64.26 17.62
CA ASP A 204 9.43 63.08 18.40
C ASP A 204 9.35 61.83 17.51
N THR A 205 8.87 61.98 16.26
CA THR A 205 8.89 60.90 15.25
C THR A 205 10.31 60.51 14.84
N THR A 206 11.21 61.50 14.70
CA THR A 206 12.62 61.25 14.39
C THR A 206 13.31 60.51 15.52
N ASP A 207 13.10 60.93 16.77
CA ASP A 207 13.64 60.27 17.96
C ASP A 207 13.12 58.83 18.06
N LEU A 208 11.84 58.60 17.75
CA LEU A 208 11.27 57.25 17.70
C LEU A 208 11.93 56.37 16.63
N ILE A 209 12.14 56.90 15.41
CA ILE A 209 12.81 56.17 14.33
C ILE A 209 14.25 55.83 14.71
N LEU A 210 14.99 56.78 15.30
CA LEU A 210 16.39 56.58 15.71
C LEU A 210 16.50 55.58 16.87
N ALA A 211 15.53 55.58 17.79
CA ALA A 211 15.53 54.68 18.93
C ALA A 211 15.11 53.24 18.57
N LYS A 212 14.33 53.03 17.50
CA LYS A 212 13.85 51.70 17.10
C LYS A 212 14.97 50.94 16.37
N PRO A 213 15.55 49.87 16.96
CA PRO A 213 16.45 49.01 16.22
C PRO A 213 15.68 48.23 15.15
N PHE A 214 16.29 48.01 13.99
CA PHE A 214 15.74 47.14 12.96
C PHE A 214 16.57 45.86 12.85
N ARG A 215 15.91 44.76 12.47
CA ARG A 215 16.57 43.46 12.30
C ARG A 215 17.39 43.49 11.01
N THR A 216 18.70 43.26 11.12
CA THR A 216 19.62 43.17 9.98
C THR A 216 19.79 41.75 9.46
N GLU A 217 19.59 40.75 10.32
CA GLU A 217 19.73 39.34 9.99
C GLU A 217 18.36 38.72 9.69
N ILE A 218 18.28 37.98 8.59
CA ILE A 218 17.07 37.26 8.19
C ILE A 218 17.15 35.85 8.77
N ASP A 219 16.32 35.56 9.78
CA ASP A 219 16.32 34.28 10.53
C ASP A 219 15.66 33.11 9.75
N VAL A 220 15.35 33.29 8.47
CA VAL A 220 14.67 32.28 7.66
C VAL A 220 15.67 31.63 6.69
N ASP A 221 16.19 30.48 7.10
CA ASP A 221 16.99 29.63 6.22
C ASP A 221 16.10 28.86 5.22
N SER A 222 16.56 28.78 3.97
CA SER A 222 15.93 28.04 2.88
C SER A 222 16.16 26.53 2.97
N ASN A 223 17.26 26.09 3.60
CA ASN A 223 17.59 24.67 3.70
C ASN A 223 16.78 23.92 4.77
N SER A 224 16.20 24.64 5.71
CA SER A 224 15.32 24.10 6.75
C SER A 224 13.90 23.72 6.29
N LEU A 225 13.58 23.82 5.00
CA LEU A 225 12.37 23.19 4.46
C LEU A 225 12.50 21.67 4.50
N PRO A 226 11.41 20.93 4.82
CA PRO A 226 11.47 19.48 4.93
C PRO A 226 11.87 18.83 3.59
N LYS A 227 12.87 17.95 3.64
CA LYS A 227 13.41 17.21 2.48
C LYS A 227 13.14 15.71 2.59
N GLU A 228 11.95 15.35 3.09
CA GLU A 228 11.56 13.99 3.44
C GLU A 228 11.79 12.96 2.32
N LEU A 229 11.58 13.32 1.05
CA LEU A 229 11.82 12.41 -0.06
C LEU A 229 13.30 12.02 -0.22
N ILE A 230 14.22 12.94 0.10
CA ILE A 230 15.66 12.68 0.09
C ILE A 230 16.02 11.76 1.25
N GLU A 231 15.51 12.06 2.45
CA GLU A 231 15.70 11.24 3.66
C GLU A 231 15.19 9.80 3.46
N ILE A 232 14.00 9.65 2.86
CA ILE A 232 13.44 8.32 2.52
C ILE A 232 14.36 7.59 1.54
N ARG A 233 14.88 8.27 0.51
CA ARG A 233 15.80 7.65 -0.45
C ARG A 233 17.10 7.20 0.21
N GLU A 234 17.67 8.04 1.07
CA GLU A 234 18.88 7.70 1.82
C GLU A 234 18.65 6.48 2.72
N ASN A 235 17.51 6.44 3.44
CA ASN A 235 17.12 5.30 4.26
C ASN A 235 16.94 4.01 3.42
N VAL A 236 16.31 4.11 2.25
CA VAL A 236 16.14 2.97 1.32
C VAL A 236 17.48 2.47 0.80
N VAL A 237 18.44 3.35 0.54
CA VAL A 237 19.80 2.97 0.12
C VAL A 237 20.55 2.23 1.23
N GLN A 238 20.33 2.59 2.51
CA GLN A 238 20.97 1.92 3.64
C GLN A 238 20.32 0.58 4.02
N TYR A 239 19.04 0.39 3.67
CA TYR A 239 18.26 -0.78 4.07
C TYR A 239 18.90 -2.15 3.72
N PRO A 240 19.47 -2.38 2.51
CA PRO A 240 20.12 -3.65 2.19
C PRO A 240 21.30 -3.98 3.12
N ALA A 241 22.09 -2.98 3.51
CA ALA A 241 23.22 -3.19 4.43
C ALA A 241 22.74 -3.59 5.82
N LEU A 242 21.69 -2.93 6.33
CA LEU A 242 21.06 -3.29 7.60
C LEU A 242 20.46 -4.71 7.54
N LYS A 243 19.81 -5.05 6.43
CA LYS A 243 19.25 -6.39 6.22
C LYS A 243 20.33 -7.47 6.25
N ASN A 244 21.45 -7.27 5.56
CA ASN A 244 22.57 -8.22 5.57
C ASN A 244 23.17 -8.38 6.97
N LEU A 245 23.27 -7.28 7.73
CA LEU A 245 23.75 -7.32 9.11
C LEU A 245 22.80 -8.13 10.01
N LEU A 246 21.48 -7.98 9.83
CA LEU A 246 20.48 -8.76 10.55
C LEU A 246 20.57 -10.24 10.18
N GLU A 247 20.65 -10.59 8.90
CA GLU A 247 20.81 -11.98 8.45
C GLU A 247 22.09 -12.61 9.02
N THR A 248 23.19 -11.87 9.05
CA THR A 248 24.46 -12.32 9.66
C THR A 248 24.31 -12.53 11.17
N LYS A 249 23.65 -11.60 11.86
CA LYS A 249 23.39 -11.71 13.30
C LYS A 249 22.51 -12.94 13.60
N ASP A 250 21.48 -13.18 12.80
CA ASP A 250 20.59 -14.32 12.96
C ASP A 250 21.33 -15.64 12.71
N GLU A 251 22.23 -15.69 11.72
CA GLU A 251 23.10 -16.84 11.48
C GLU A 251 24.04 -17.12 12.68
N ILE A 252 24.63 -16.06 13.26
CA ILE A 252 25.49 -16.19 14.45
C ILE A 252 24.67 -16.67 15.65
N ILE A 253 23.48 -16.11 15.88
CA ILE A 253 22.59 -16.55 16.96
C ILE A 253 22.21 -18.02 16.74
N TRP A 254 21.87 -18.41 15.51
CA TRP A 254 21.55 -19.78 15.18
C TRP A 254 22.72 -20.72 15.47
N LYS A 255 23.94 -20.35 15.05
CA LYS A 255 25.17 -21.11 15.36
C LYS A 255 25.40 -21.20 16.87
N LEU A 256 25.36 -20.11 17.61
CA LEU A 256 25.58 -20.12 19.07
C LEU A 256 24.52 -20.94 19.81
N THR A 257 23.26 -20.87 19.38
CA THR A 257 22.16 -21.62 20.00
C THR A 257 22.21 -23.11 19.69
N HIS A 258 22.62 -23.52 18.48
CA HIS A 258 22.59 -24.93 18.07
C HIS A 258 23.95 -25.64 18.29
N GLU A 259 25.06 -24.96 18.05
CA GLU A 259 26.42 -25.49 18.27
C GLU A 259 26.80 -25.45 19.75
N GLY A 260 26.36 -24.43 20.50
CA GLY A 260 26.56 -24.33 21.95
C GLY A 260 25.77 -25.37 22.75
N VAL A 261 24.56 -25.71 22.31
CA VAL A 261 23.72 -26.74 22.95
C VAL A 261 24.14 -28.17 22.57
N SER A 262 24.69 -28.38 21.37
CA SER A 262 25.17 -29.72 20.95
C SER A 262 26.52 -30.10 21.57
N THR A 263 27.35 -29.12 21.94
CA THR A 263 28.67 -29.36 22.56
C THR A 263 28.65 -29.29 24.09
N CYS A 264 27.66 -28.61 24.69
CA CYS A 264 27.32 -28.82 26.08
C CYS A 264 26.52 -30.12 26.20
N LYS A 265 27.22 -31.26 26.24
CA LYS A 265 26.82 -32.30 27.20
C LYS A 265 26.91 -31.60 28.55
N VAL A 266 25.83 -30.93 28.95
CA VAL A 266 25.69 -30.33 30.27
C VAL A 266 26.02 -31.46 31.21
N ASP A 267 27.21 -31.38 31.80
CA ASP A 267 27.75 -32.43 32.64
C ASP A 267 26.64 -32.79 33.63
N GLU A 268 26.37 -34.07 33.85
CA GLU A 268 25.25 -34.48 34.73
C GLU A 268 25.37 -33.79 36.10
N ASN A 269 26.60 -33.46 36.51
CA ASN A 269 26.89 -32.62 37.66
C ASN A 269 26.31 -31.21 37.56
N THR A 270 26.54 -30.49 36.46
CA THR A 270 25.97 -29.14 36.28
C THR A 270 24.44 -29.16 36.22
N GLN A 271 23.81 -30.21 35.68
CA GLN A 271 22.34 -30.35 35.76
C GLN A 271 21.87 -30.62 37.19
N LYS A 272 22.59 -31.46 37.94
CA LYS A 272 22.28 -31.73 39.37
C LYS A 272 22.44 -30.47 40.20
N GLU A 273 23.53 -29.73 40.02
CA GLU A 273 23.75 -28.44 40.66
C GLU A 273 22.59 -27.50 40.32
N LEU A 274 22.27 -27.29 39.05
CA LEU A 274 21.16 -26.41 38.64
C LEU A 274 19.81 -26.82 39.27
N ALA A 275 19.55 -28.13 39.36
CA ALA A 275 18.36 -28.65 40.03
C ALA A 275 18.38 -28.39 41.55
N GLU A 276 19.55 -28.47 42.19
CA GLU A 276 19.73 -28.10 43.60
C GLU A 276 19.56 -26.60 43.82
N TRP A 277 20.11 -25.76 42.95
CA TRP A 277 19.92 -24.31 42.98
C TRP A 277 18.44 -23.93 42.78
N ALA A 278 17.74 -24.60 41.87
CA ALA A 278 16.31 -24.40 41.66
C ALA A 278 15.50 -24.78 42.91
N LYS A 279 15.77 -25.95 43.51
CA LYS A 279 15.15 -26.39 44.77
C LYS A 279 15.44 -25.43 45.93
N LEU A 280 16.68 -24.96 46.04
CA LEU A 280 17.09 -24.02 47.07
C LEU A 280 16.39 -22.67 46.90
N THR A 281 16.30 -22.18 45.66
CA THR A 281 15.59 -20.94 45.32
C THR A 281 14.09 -21.06 45.61
N GLU A 282 13.47 -22.19 45.29
CA GLU A 282 12.06 -22.44 45.59
C GLU A 282 11.82 -22.51 47.10
N LYS A 283 12.72 -23.17 47.85
CA LYS A 283 12.69 -23.19 49.31
C LYS A 283 12.78 -21.77 49.88
N PHE A 284 13.75 -20.97 49.48
CA PHE A 284 13.88 -19.59 49.97
C PHE A 284 12.74 -18.68 49.50
N SER A 285 12.23 -18.87 48.29
CA SER A 285 11.03 -18.17 47.79
C SER A 285 9.82 -18.50 48.66
N SER A 286 9.62 -19.76 49.02
CA SER A 286 8.55 -20.19 49.92
C SER A 286 8.73 -19.65 51.35
N GLU A 287 9.96 -19.57 51.86
CA GLU A 287 10.26 -18.95 53.16
C GLU A 287 9.99 -17.43 53.13
N LEU A 288 10.47 -16.72 52.10
CA LEU A 288 10.21 -15.30 51.90
C LEU A 288 8.71 -14.99 51.73
N ALA A 289 7.96 -15.86 51.07
CA ALA A 289 6.51 -15.73 50.96
C ALA A 289 5.81 -15.81 52.33
N ARG A 290 6.35 -16.57 53.30
CA ARG A 290 5.84 -16.58 54.68
C ARG A 290 6.09 -15.24 55.37
N TYR A 291 7.23 -14.61 55.13
CA TYR A 291 7.56 -13.29 55.70
C TYR A 291 6.86 -12.12 54.98
N ARG A 292 6.31 -12.33 53.77
CA ARG A 292 5.48 -11.34 53.07
C ARG A 292 4.09 -11.15 53.69
N MET A 293 3.65 -12.08 54.54
CA MET A 293 2.43 -11.90 55.31
C MET A 293 2.72 -11.04 56.52
N ILE A 294 2.43 -9.75 56.45
CA ILE A 294 2.58 -8.82 57.57
C ILE A 294 1.22 -8.19 57.84
N CYS A 295 0.83 -8.05 59.11
CA CYS A 295 -0.40 -7.34 59.45
C CYS A 295 -0.23 -5.85 59.15
N GLU A 296 -1.14 -5.29 58.35
CA GLU A 296 -1.12 -3.87 57.95
C GLU A 296 -1.20 -2.91 59.15
N TYR A 297 -1.82 -3.31 60.26
CA TYR A 297 -2.01 -2.46 61.43
C TYR A 297 -0.86 -2.53 62.44
N CYS A 298 -0.28 -3.70 62.69
CA CYS A 298 0.76 -3.86 63.71
C CYS A 298 2.16 -4.12 63.17
N GLY A 299 2.31 -4.40 61.87
CA GLY A 299 3.61 -4.68 61.25
C GLY A 299 4.22 -6.02 61.66
N ILE A 300 3.49 -6.88 62.39
CA ILE A 300 3.97 -8.19 62.84
C ILE A 300 3.76 -9.19 61.70
N PRO A 301 4.77 -10.02 61.35
CA PRO A 301 4.60 -11.10 60.39
C PRO A 301 3.56 -12.11 60.87
N LEU A 302 2.67 -12.51 59.98
CA LEU A 302 1.56 -13.42 60.21
C LEU A 302 1.89 -14.78 59.59
N ASP A 303 1.92 -15.83 60.41
CA ASP A 303 1.84 -17.22 59.93
C ASP A 303 0.39 -17.60 59.59
N ASN A 304 0.19 -18.65 58.79
CA ASN A 304 -1.13 -19.20 58.39
C ASN A 304 -2.11 -19.40 59.56
N ILE A 305 -1.61 -19.64 60.77
CA ILE A 305 -2.42 -19.83 61.98
C ILE A 305 -2.83 -18.47 62.58
N SER A 306 -1.98 -17.46 62.48
CA SER A 306 -2.16 -16.12 63.07
C SER A 306 -2.92 -15.13 62.18
N VAL A 307 -3.14 -15.43 60.89
CA VAL A 307 -3.88 -14.53 59.97
C VAL A 307 -5.31 -14.23 60.46
N ASN A 308 -5.89 -15.08 61.33
CA ASN A 308 -7.23 -14.89 61.89
C ASN A 308 -7.27 -14.51 63.37
N THR A 309 -6.11 -14.29 64.02
CA THR A 309 -6.09 -13.87 65.43
C THR A 309 -6.42 -12.38 65.57
N ASN A 310 -6.73 -11.95 66.79
CA ASN A 310 -7.04 -10.56 67.08
C ASN A 310 -5.77 -9.72 67.05
N CYS A 311 -5.77 -8.64 66.28
CA CYS A 311 -4.65 -7.71 66.23
C CYS A 311 -4.70 -6.77 67.44
N SER A 312 -3.62 -6.69 68.22
CA SER A 312 -3.54 -5.84 69.41
C SER A 312 -3.69 -4.34 69.13
N ARG A 313 -3.41 -3.90 67.90
CA ARG A 313 -3.58 -2.50 67.46
C ARG A 313 -4.89 -2.22 66.73
N ASN A 314 -5.67 -3.25 66.39
CA ASN A 314 -6.94 -3.11 65.68
C ASN A 314 -8.08 -3.39 66.66
N SER A 315 -8.56 -2.34 67.33
CA SER A 315 -9.53 -2.38 68.44
C SER A 315 -10.92 -2.90 68.04
N GLY A 316 -11.02 -4.17 67.64
CA GLY A 316 -12.27 -4.85 67.32
C GLY A 316 -12.26 -5.71 66.04
N ASN A 317 -11.16 -5.73 65.27
CA ASN A 317 -11.11 -6.45 63.99
C ASN A 317 -9.92 -7.43 63.92
N ARG A 318 -10.12 -8.56 63.23
CA ARG A 318 -9.07 -9.57 62.97
C ARG A 318 -7.93 -8.96 62.14
N HIS A 319 -6.76 -9.61 62.13
CA HIS A 319 -5.67 -9.19 61.25
C HIS A 319 -6.16 -9.11 59.79
N TYR A 320 -6.00 -7.94 59.17
CA TYR A 320 -6.26 -7.74 57.75
C TYR A 320 -4.94 -7.96 56.99
N PHE A 321 -4.99 -8.79 55.94
CA PHE A 321 -3.83 -9.10 55.11
C PHE A 321 -3.86 -8.24 53.85
N ASN A 322 -2.79 -7.48 53.63
CA ASN A 322 -2.57 -6.79 52.37
C ASN A 322 -1.49 -7.55 51.60
N LYS A 323 -1.86 -8.16 50.46
CA LYS A 323 -0.91 -8.89 49.62
C LYS A 323 -0.06 -7.86 48.90
N VAL A 324 1.16 -7.64 49.38
CA VAL A 324 2.14 -6.81 48.67
C VAL A 324 2.47 -7.54 47.36
N ASN A 325 1.88 -7.06 46.26
CA ASN A 325 2.14 -7.57 44.91
C ASN A 325 3.57 -7.26 44.49
#